data_AF-A0A2A5T3C2-F1
#
_entry.id   AF-A0A2A5T3C2-F1
#
_cell.length_a   1.000
_cell.length_b   1.000
_cell.length_c   1.000
_cell.angle_alpha   90.00
_cell.angle_beta   90.00
_cell.angle_gamma   90.00
#
_symmetry.space_group_name_H-M   'P 1'
#
loop_
_entity.id
_entity.type
_entity.pdbx_description
1 polymer ?
#
loop_
_entity_poly.entity_id
_entity_poly.type
_entity_poly.pdbx_seq_one_letter_code
_entity_poly.pdbx_strand_id
1 'polypeptide(L)' 'MNNLDAVFLDIEDFFQTFLPAWEDYLISSGVKQRNKPSLLSVSKVMTIVIAFHQSMVWRLKNLLHPLYLSLPHQRIS' A
#
# COMPACT_ATOMS: atom_id res chain seq x y z
N MET A 1 -7.23 -12.16 -5.66
CA MET A 1 -8.05 -11.02 -5.21
C MET A 1 -7.50 -10.61 -3.86
N ASN A 2 -7.00 -9.38 -3.75
CA ASN A 2 -6.51 -8.90 -2.47
C ASN A 2 -7.72 -8.49 -1.64
N ASN A 3 -7.77 -8.92 -0.38
CA ASN A 3 -8.83 -8.51 0.53
C ASN A 3 -8.56 -7.07 0.94
N LEU A 4 -9.22 -6.12 0.26
CA LEU A 4 -9.04 -4.70 0.50
C LEU A 4 -9.48 -4.30 1.92
N ASP A 5 -10.45 -5.01 2.49
CA ASP A 5 -10.91 -4.79 3.86
C ASP A 5 -9.84 -5.21 4.87
N ALA A 6 -9.16 -6.35 4.65
CA ALA A 6 -8.04 -6.77 5.48
C ALA A 6 -6.89 -5.77 5.44
N VAL A 7 -6.53 -5.31 4.24
CA VAL A 7 -5.50 -4.27 4.04
C VAL A 7 -5.91 -2.97 4.74
N PHE A 8 -7.17 -2.56 4.65
CA PHE A 8 -7.67 -1.36 5.31
C PHE A 8 -7.60 -1.47 6.83
N LEU A 9 -7.98 -2.61 7.41
CA LEU A 9 -7.90 -2.86 8.85
C LEU A 9 -6.46 -2.80 9.36
N ASP A 10 -5.53 -3.48 8.70
CA ASP A 10 -4.11 -3.46 9.08
C ASP A 10 -3.53 -2.03 9.03
N ILE A 11 -3.94 -1.25 8.02
CA ILE A 11 -3.52 0.14 7.86
C ILE A 11 -4.09 1.03 8.96
N GLU A 12 -5.37 0.88 9.31
CA GLU A 12 -5.98 1.63 10.42
C GLU A 12 -5.25 1.36 11.74
N ASP A 13 -4.98 0.10 12.08
CA ASP A 13 -4.27 -0.28 13.31
C ASP A 13 -2.84 0.29 13.34
N PHE A 14 -2.16 0.28 12.19
CA PHE A 14 -0.85 0.94 12.05
C PHE A 14 -0.95 2.46 12.32
N PHE A 15 -1.93 3.15 11.70
CA PHE A 15 -2.05 4.60 11.83
C PHE A 15 -2.47 5.05 13.24
N GLN A 16 -3.19 4.22 14.00
CA GLN A 16 -3.47 4.50 15.42
C GLN A 16 -2.19 4.69 16.24
N THR A 17 -1.14 3.93 15.93
CA THR A 17 0.14 4.02 16.64
C THR A 17 1.08 5.04 15.98
N PHE A 18 1.06 5.14 14.65
CA PHE A 18 1.97 6.00 13.90
C PHE A 18 1.64 7.50 14.00
N LEU A 19 0.37 7.89 13.95
CA LEU A 19 -0.01 9.31 13.94
C LEU A 19 0.48 10.08 15.19
N PRO A 20 0.29 9.58 16.42
CA PRO A 20 0.78 10.28 17.61
C PRO A 20 2.31 10.43 17.60
N ALA A 21 3.03 9.36 17.27
CA ALA A 21 4.49 9.38 17.20
C ALA A 21 5.02 10.34 16.12
N TRP A 22 4.29 10.45 15.00
CA TRP A 22 4.63 11.39 13.93
C TRP A 22 4.37 12.85 14.34
N GLU A 23 3.28 13.13 15.04
CA GLU A 23 2.98 14.46 15.58
C GLU A 23 4.04 14.91 16.61
N ASP A 24 4.44 14.02 17.51
CA ASP A 24 5.52 14.27 18.49
C ASP A 24 6.86 14.57 17.79
N TYR A 25 7.18 13.84 16.72
CA TYR A 25 8.35 14.10 15.90
C TYR A 25 8.29 15.48 15.21
N LEU A 26 7.14 15.88 14.68
CA LEU A 26 6.97 17.19 14.05
C LEU A 26 7.14 18.34 15.05
N ILE A 27 6.63 18.18 16.28
CA ILE A 27 6.80 19.16 17.35
C ILE A 27 8.28 19.27 17.74
N SER A 28 8.95 18.14 17.98
CA SER A 28 10.35 18.11 18.42
C SER A 28 11.34 18.58 17.35
N SER A 29 11.09 18.26 16.07
CA SER A 29 11.94 18.70 14.95
C SER A 29 11.80 20.18 14.62
N GLY A 30 10.78 20.87 15.16
CA GLY A 30 10.48 22.27 14.86
C GLY A 30 9.98 22.49 13.41
N VAL A 31 9.72 21.40 12.67
CA VAL A 31 9.22 21.47 11.29
C VAL A 31 7.77 21.91 11.32
N LYS A 32 7.54 23.18 10.99
CA LYS A 32 6.19 23.75 10.96
C LYS A 32 5.45 23.29 9.71
N GLN A 33 4.61 22.27 9.86
CA GLN A 33 3.73 21.77 8.81
C GLN A 33 2.28 22.24 9.05
N ARG A 34 1.57 22.63 7.98
CA ARG A 34 0.18 23.07 8.09
C ARG A 34 -0.74 21.86 8.32
N ASN A 35 -1.37 21.78 9.49
CA ASN A 35 -2.42 20.79 9.76
C ASN A 35 -3.77 21.29 9.19
N LYS A 36 -4.09 20.92 7.95
CA LYS A 36 -5.39 21.19 7.32
C LYS A 36 -6.19 19.89 7.24
N PRO A 37 -7.43 19.83 7.73
CA PRO A 37 -8.25 18.64 7.59
C PRO A 37 -8.45 18.30 6.11
N SER A 38 -8.18 17.04 5.76
CA SER A 38 -8.47 16.47 4.44
C SER A 38 -9.87 15.85 4.43
N LEU A 39 -10.42 15.66 3.23
CA LEU A 39 -11.70 14.96 3.04
C LEU A 39 -11.59 13.44 3.32
N LEU A 40 -10.37 12.90 3.27
CA LEU A 40 -10.06 11.49 3.49
C LEU A 40 -9.03 11.38 4.61
N SER A 41 -9.19 10.39 5.49
CA SER A 41 -8.18 10.04 6.48
C SER A 41 -6.89 9.55 5.81
N VAL A 42 -5.77 9.67 6.51
CA VAL A 42 -4.46 9.24 6.00
C VAL A 42 -4.47 7.74 5.69
N SER A 43 -5.12 6.94 6.53
CA SER A 43 -5.37 5.50 6.33
C SER A 43 -6.11 5.19 5.02
N LYS A 44 -7.18 5.93 4.71
CA LYS A 44 -7.92 5.78 3.45
C LYS A 44 -7.05 6.13 2.24
N VAL A 45 -6.29 7.21 2.32
CA VAL A 45 -5.35 7.59 1.25
C VAL A 45 -4.30 6.49 1.04
N MET A 46 -3.71 5.97 2.12
CA MET A 46 -2.72 4.90 2.06
C MET A 46 -3.29 3.62 1.44
N THR A 47 -4.53 3.26 1.81
CA THR A 47 -5.24 2.11 1.26
C THR A 47 -5.45 2.24 -0.25
N ILE A 48 -5.85 3.43 -0.73
CA ILE A 48 -6.01 3.70 -2.17
C ILE A 48 -4.67 3.53 -2.90
N VAL A 49 -3.58 4.07 -2.35
CA VAL A 49 -2.23 3.95 -2.94
C VAL A 49 -1.80 2.49 -3.03
N ILE A 50 -1.99 1.72 -1.97
CA ILE A 50 -1.64 0.29 -1.93
C ILE A 50 -2.51 -0.51 -2.92
N ALA A 51 -3.82 -0.27 -2.95
CA ALA A 51 -4.73 -0.94 -3.88
C ALA A 51 -4.38 -0.65 -5.35
N PHE A 52 -4.02 0.60 -5.66
CA PHE A 52 -3.56 1.00 -7.00
C PHE A 52 -2.28 0.26 -7.39
N HIS A 53 -1.28 0.23 -6.51
CA HIS A 53 -0.02 -0.48 -6.74
C HIS A 53 -0.25 -1.98 -6.94
N GLN A 54 -1.06 -2.60 -6.09
CA GLN A 54 -1.43 -4.01 -6.17
C GLN A 54 -2.12 -4.36 -7.50
N SER A 55 -3.03 -3.50 -7.97
CA SER A 55 -3.72 -3.66 -9.26
C SER A 55 -2.73 -3.65 -10.43
N MET A 56 -1.76 -2.73 -10.42
CA MET A 56 -0.72 -2.66 -11.45
C MET A 56 0.16 -3.91 -11.46
N VAL A 57 0.59 -4.37 -10.27
CA VAL A 57 1.38 -5.61 -10.13
C VAL A 57 0.59 -6.81 -10.64
N TRP A 58 -0.68 -6.92 -10.30
CA TRP A 58 -1.53 -8.02 -10.77
C TRP A 58 -1.71 -7.99 -12.29
N ARG A 59 -1.96 -6.80 -12.86
CA ARG A 59 -2.04 -6.61 -14.32
C ARG A 59 -0.75 -7.04 -15.02
N LEU A 60 0.41 -6.66 -14.48
CA LEU A 60 1.70 -7.06 -15.04
C LEU A 60 1.90 -8.57 -14.98
N LYS A 61 1.59 -9.20 -13.83
CA LYS A 61 1.65 -10.66 -13.68
C LYS A 61 0.79 -11.37 -14.72
N ASN A 62 -0.43 -10.90 -14.94
CA ASN A 62 -1.34 -11.49 -15.92
C ASN A 62 -0.86 -11.31 -17.36
N LEU A 63 -0.23 -10.18 -17.69
CA LEU A 63 0.35 -9.95 -19.01
C LEU A 63 1.51 -10.92 -19.30
N LEU A 64 2.31 -11.23 -18.29
CA LEU A 64 3.48 -12.10 -18.41
C LEU A 64 3.16 -13.59 -18.22
N HIS A 65 2.01 -13.93 -17.66
CA HIS A 65 1.61 -15.32 -17.37
C HIS A 65 1.60 -16.24 -18.61
N PRO A 66 1.07 -15.83 -19.78
CA PRO A 66 1.14 -16.66 -21.00
C PRO A 66 2.58 -16.90 -21.48
N LEU A 67 3.46 -15.91 -21.31
CA LEU A 67 4.88 -16.03 -21.66
C LEU A 67 5.60 -16.99 -20.71
N TYR A 68 5.25 -16.98 -19.43
CA TYR A 68 5.80 -17.91 -18.45
C TYR A 68 5.39 -19.37 -18.73
N LEU A 69 4.14 -19.60 -19.17
CA LEU A 69 3.64 -20.94 -19.52
C LEU A 69 4.15 -21.45 -20.88
N SER A 70 4.53 -20.56 -21.80
CA SER A 70 5.08 -20.93 -23.11
C SER A 70 6.59 -21.16 -23.10
N LEU A 71 7.28 -20.80 -22.00
CA LEU A 71 8.67 -21.19 -21.81
C LEU A 71 8.74 -22.71 -21.61
N PRO A 72 9.57 -23.44 -22.39
CA PRO A 72 9.77 -24.85 -22.19
C PRO A 72 10.39 -25.05 -20.81
N HIS A 73 9.58 -25.49 -19.84
CA HIS A 73 10.10 -25.99 -18.58
C HIS A 73 11.12 -27.08 -18.94
N GLN A 74 12.35 -26.89 -18.46
CA GLN A 74 13.46 -27.76 -18.78
C GLN A 74 13.03 -29.21 -18.56
N ARG A 75 12.95 -29.99 -19.66
CA ARG A 75 12.99 -31.45 -19.60
C ARG A 75 14.36 -31.81 -19.04
N ILE A 76 14.46 -31.85 -17.71
CA ILE A 76 15.51 -32.57 -17.03
C ILE A 76 14.92 -33.96 -16.77
N SER A 77 15.61 -34.95 -17.35
CA SER A 77 15.30 -36.38 -17.38
C SER A 77 15.09 -36.99 -16.00
#